data_AF-A0A2D3WKM7-F1
#
_entry.id   AF-A0A2D3WKM7-F1
#
_cell.length_a   1.000
_cell.length_b   1.000
_cell.length_c   1.000
_cell.angle_alpha   90.00
_cell.angle_beta   90.00
_cell.angle_gamma   90.00
#
_symmetry.space_group_name_H-M   'P 1'
#
loop_
_entity.id
_entity.type
_entity.pdbx_description
1 polymer ?
#
loop_
_entity_poly.entity_id
_entity_poly.type
_entity_poly.pdbx_seq_one_letter_code
_entity_poly.pdbx_strand_id
1 'polypeptide(L)'
;MRLHFDAGLCVRAKSKSSNCTKCVDVCPSSIQIVDNLPSFTPSTGIQAAACVGVCPTEAFSLSDFSVTEFFFRFLASKVRLISSGINVPCISVLSVEHLIALALASDEAICLDLAGYEKGSALLGHIRTTIEEANFILSSFCDKQLETNIVAIPMEAQTFMPKQEEASRRDFLRNASLKGAIKQKKAFDDAVNARMLQQFEIDGAVIAKIKNKQLPDKRKILFTALKRTNAPKVFEILPQEEVSFVSQKHINENCTNCQICYRVCPTGALSSDSKFSLIHFDAMLCVKCHLCHDVCEPDAIGLQSGFEIKEFFEPSQRILAAFNVKRCNECGNYFTYTGAGKEQICPRCMVEEEEAFFLHHNAKKMRGEE
;
A
#
# COMPACT_ATOMS: atom_id res chain seq x y z
N MET A 1 -18.52 6.05 -12.79
CA MET A 1 -17.41 5.57 -11.96
C MET A 1 -16.19 6.46 -12.13
N ARG A 2 -15.87 7.26 -11.12
CA ARG A 2 -14.64 8.08 -11.08
C ARG A 2 -13.67 7.49 -10.08
N LEU A 3 -12.38 7.51 -10.42
CA LEU A 3 -11.30 7.13 -9.52
C LEU A 3 -10.96 8.32 -8.61
N HIS A 4 -10.86 8.05 -7.31
CA HIS A 4 -10.42 9.00 -6.30
C HIS A 4 -9.09 8.56 -5.72
N PHE A 5 -8.23 9.54 -5.41
CA PHE A 5 -6.92 9.33 -4.80
C PHE A 5 -6.76 10.21 -3.56
N ASP A 6 -6.39 9.61 -2.43
CA ASP A 6 -6.00 10.32 -1.21
C ASP A 6 -4.48 10.22 -1.02
N ALA A 7 -3.79 11.32 -1.34
CA ALA A 7 -2.35 11.42 -1.17
C ALA A 7 -1.90 11.15 0.27
N GLY A 8 -2.73 11.45 1.28
CA GLY A 8 -2.39 11.23 2.69
C GLY A 8 -2.23 9.75 3.07
N LEU A 9 -2.82 8.85 2.28
CA LEU A 9 -2.70 7.39 2.45
C LEU A 9 -1.60 6.78 1.57
N CYS A 10 -1.06 7.53 0.60
CA CYS A 10 -0.06 7.02 -0.33
C CYS A 10 1.32 6.93 0.34
N VAL A 11 1.97 5.77 0.25
CA VAL A 11 3.33 5.57 0.80
C VAL A 11 4.38 6.47 0.15
N ARG A 12 4.17 6.88 -1.11
CA ARG A 12 5.04 7.84 -1.78
C ARG A 12 4.89 9.26 -1.25
N ALA A 13 3.70 9.65 -0.80
CA ALA A 13 3.53 10.92 -0.08
C ALA A 13 4.22 10.88 1.29
N LYS A 14 4.21 9.71 1.94
CA LYS A 14 4.79 9.49 3.27
C LYS A 14 6.32 9.52 3.29
N SER A 15 6.97 9.10 2.21
CA SER A 15 8.41 9.28 2.01
C SER A 15 8.78 9.43 0.54
N LYS A 16 9.69 10.37 0.27
CA LYS A 16 10.32 10.53 -1.05
C LYS A 16 11.17 9.33 -1.47
N SER A 17 11.63 8.53 -0.51
CA SER A 17 12.39 7.31 -0.80
C SER A 17 11.51 6.15 -1.28
N SER A 18 10.17 6.27 -1.23
CA SER A 18 9.32 5.15 -1.58
C SER A 18 9.45 4.76 -3.05
N ASN A 19 9.63 3.46 -3.30
CA ASN A 19 9.74 2.89 -4.64
C ASN A 19 8.45 2.17 -5.09
N CYS A 20 7.33 2.32 -4.38
CA CYS A 20 6.10 1.61 -4.70
C CYS A 20 5.55 1.99 -6.10
N THR A 21 5.31 0.98 -6.94
CA THR A 21 4.75 1.10 -8.31
C THR A 21 3.45 0.33 -8.52
N LYS A 22 2.92 -0.37 -7.50
CA LYS A 22 1.80 -1.32 -7.64
C LYS A 22 0.62 -0.83 -8.49
N CYS A 23 0.18 0.42 -8.31
CA CYS A 23 -0.91 1.02 -9.10
C CYS A 23 -0.55 1.27 -10.57
N VAL A 24 0.71 1.63 -10.84
CA VAL A 24 1.23 1.83 -12.21
C VAL A 24 1.37 0.48 -12.89
N ASP A 25 1.87 -0.54 -12.18
CA ASP A 25 2.11 -1.86 -12.74
C ASP A 25 0.82 -2.52 -13.25
N VAL A 26 -0.30 -2.34 -12.56
CA VAL A 26 -1.62 -2.85 -13.00
C VAL A 26 -2.39 -1.91 -13.92
N CYS A 27 -1.99 -0.64 -14.03
CA CYS A 27 -2.65 0.37 -14.86
C CYS A 27 -1.65 1.23 -15.66
N PRO A 28 -0.72 0.63 -16.44
CA PRO A 28 0.42 1.35 -17.00
C PRO A 28 0.05 2.39 -18.05
N SER A 29 -1.09 2.22 -18.73
CA SER A 29 -1.62 3.17 -19.71
C SER A 29 -2.36 4.35 -19.07
N SER A 30 -2.68 4.26 -17.78
CA SER A 30 -3.66 5.15 -17.12
C SER A 30 -3.06 5.91 -15.93
N ILE A 31 -2.07 5.33 -15.25
CA ILE A 31 -1.44 5.91 -14.07
C ILE A 31 0.06 6.01 -14.34
N GLN A 32 0.63 7.18 -14.08
CA GLN A 32 2.06 7.43 -14.09
C GLN A 32 2.50 8.12 -12.80
N ILE A 33 3.79 8.12 -12.50
CA ILE A 33 4.33 8.87 -11.36
C ILE A 33 4.83 10.23 -11.85
N VAL A 34 4.30 11.31 -11.28
CA VAL A 34 4.74 12.70 -11.49
C VAL A 34 5.00 13.31 -10.12
N ASP A 35 6.17 13.93 -9.93
CA ASP A 35 6.57 14.53 -8.65
C ASP A 35 6.39 13.59 -7.45
N ASN A 36 6.79 12.34 -7.64
CA ASN A 36 6.71 11.25 -6.67
C ASN A 36 5.28 10.77 -6.33
N LEU A 37 4.23 11.32 -6.94
CA LEU A 37 2.84 10.89 -6.70
C LEU A 37 2.21 10.27 -7.95
N PRO A 38 1.27 9.32 -7.78
CA PRO A 38 0.43 8.85 -8.88
C PRO A 38 -0.37 9.99 -9.48
N SER A 39 -0.40 10.04 -10.81
CA SER A 39 -1.10 11.03 -11.62
C SER A 39 -1.84 10.31 -12.73
N PHE A 40 -3.10 10.67 -12.95
CA PHE A 40 -4.01 9.99 -13.88
C PHE A 40 -5.08 10.95 -14.39
N THR A 41 -5.64 10.66 -15.57
CA THR A 41 -6.80 11.41 -16.08
C THR A 41 -8.08 10.88 -15.41
N PRO A 42 -9.05 11.74 -15.03
CA PRO A 42 -10.25 11.35 -14.29
C PRO A 42 -11.27 10.50 -15.09
N SER A 43 -10.85 9.80 -16.13
CA SER A 43 -11.67 8.85 -16.87
C SER A 43 -10.87 7.63 -17.31
N THR A 44 -10.98 6.50 -16.60
CA THR A 44 -10.63 5.19 -17.16
C THR A 44 -11.55 4.10 -16.60
N GLY A 45 -11.97 3.17 -17.46
CA GLY A 45 -13.08 2.24 -17.26
C GLY A 45 -12.82 1.09 -16.28
N ILE A 46 -13.06 -0.16 -16.72
CA ILE A 46 -12.91 -1.39 -15.92
C ILE A 46 -11.50 -1.50 -15.27
N GLN A 47 -10.47 -0.89 -15.88
CA GLN A 47 -9.10 -0.86 -15.38
C GLN A 47 -8.91 -0.04 -14.10
N ALA A 48 -9.73 1.00 -13.85
CA ALA A 48 -9.61 1.82 -12.63
C ALA A 48 -9.86 1.03 -11.34
N ALA A 49 -10.52 -0.12 -11.43
CA ALA A 49 -10.73 -1.01 -10.30
C ALA A 49 -9.45 -1.72 -9.83
N ALA A 50 -8.49 -1.99 -10.73
CA ALA A 50 -7.29 -2.75 -10.38
C ALA A 50 -6.39 -1.98 -9.40
N CYS A 51 -6.17 -0.68 -9.63
CA CYS A 51 -5.36 0.15 -8.73
C CYS A 51 -5.96 0.25 -7.30
N VAL A 52 -7.28 0.17 -7.19
CA VAL A 52 -8.02 0.11 -5.91
C VAL A 52 -7.70 -1.20 -5.18
N GLY A 53 -7.81 -2.33 -5.88
CA GLY A 53 -7.52 -3.65 -5.29
C GLY A 53 -6.06 -3.83 -4.86
N VAL A 54 -5.10 -3.40 -5.67
CA VAL A 54 -3.67 -3.62 -5.36
C VAL A 54 -3.06 -2.63 -4.38
N CYS A 55 -3.73 -1.51 -4.09
CA CYS A 55 -3.17 -0.50 -3.19
C CYS A 55 -3.06 -1.05 -1.76
N PRO A 56 -1.85 -1.16 -1.18
CA PRO A 56 -1.68 -1.75 0.15
C PRO A 56 -2.28 -0.89 1.26
N THR A 57 -2.43 0.42 1.02
CA THR A 57 -2.91 1.42 1.99
C THR A 57 -4.26 2.03 1.62
N GLU A 58 -4.94 1.51 0.58
CA GLU A 58 -6.24 2.01 0.10
C GLU A 58 -6.24 3.51 -0.23
N ALA A 59 -5.13 4.02 -0.80
CA ALA A 59 -5.06 5.39 -1.29
C ALA A 59 -5.98 5.65 -2.49
N PHE A 60 -6.48 4.60 -3.15
CA PHE A 60 -7.41 4.69 -4.27
C PHE A 60 -8.81 4.20 -3.87
N SER A 61 -9.84 4.87 -4.35
CA SER A 61 -11.25 4.48 -4.16
C SER A 61 -12.12 4.85 -5.37
N LEU A 62 -13.34 4.32 -5.45
CA LEU A 62 -14.29 4.60 -6.52
C LEU A 62 -15.45 5.43 -5.99
N SER A 63 -15.91 6.40 -6.78
CA SER A 63 -17.02 7.30 -6.39
C SER A 63 -18.34 6.58 -6.15
N ASP A 64 -18.61 5.54 -6.94
CA ASP A 64 -19.93 4.90 -7.03
C ASP A 64 -19.91 3.44 -6.52
N PHE A 65 -18.80 3.00 -5.91
CA PHE A 65 -18.63 1.63 -5.43
C PHE A 65 -17.76 1.56 -4.18
N SER A 66 -18.28 0.92 -3.14
CA SER A 66 -17.57 0.64 -1.89
C SER A 66 -17.38 -0.87 -1.74
N VAL A 67 -16.12 -1.32 -1.66
CA VAL A 67 -15.80 -2.74 -1.45
C VAL A 67 -16.35 -3.21 -0.10
N THR A 68 -16.26 -2.37 0.93
CA THR A 68 -16.80 -2.66 2.27
C THR A 68 -18.31 -2.85 2.23
N GLU A 69 -19.05 -1.99 1.53
CA GLU A 69 -20.50 -2.14 1.41
C GLU A 69 -20.87 -3.37 0.56
N PHE A 70 -20.14 -3.61 -0.53
CA PHE A 70 -20.28 -4.81 -1.33
C PHE A 70 -20.08 -6.08 -0.47
N PHE A 71 -19.03 -6.13 0.36
CA PHE A 71 -18.74 -7.26 1.23
C PHE A 71 -19.94 -7.65 2.10
N PHE A 72 -20.52 -6.70 2.82
CA PHE A 72 -21.67 -6.96 3.69
C PHE A 72 -22.94 -7.30 2.89
N ARG A 73 -23.23 -6.56 1.81
CA ARG A 73 -24.42 -6.80 0.97
C ARG A 73 -24.35 -8.17 0.27
N PHE A 74 -23.18 -8.57 -0.20
CA PHE A 74 -22.96 -9.84 -0.87
C PHE A 74 -23.19 -11.01 0.08
N LEU A 75 -22.61 -10.98 1.29
CA LEU A 75 -22.78 -12.03 2.29
C LEU A 75 -24.22 -12.13 2.81
N ALA A 76 -24.94 -11.00 2.92
CA ALA A 76 -26.35 -10.99 3.28
C ALA A 76 -27.27 -11.50 2.15
N SER A 77 -26.79 -11.56 0.91
CA SER A 77 -27.56 -12.05 -0.23
C SER A 77 -27.57 -13.58 -0.30
N LYS A 78 -28.47 -14.14 -1.12
CA LYS A 78 -28.47 -15.57 -1.48
C LYS A 78 -27.65 -15.88 -2.74
N VAL A 79 -26.96 -14.87 -3.29
CA VAL A 79 -26.16 -15.03 -4.51
C VAL A 79 -24.71 -15.34 -4.10
N ARG A 80 -24.11 -16.34 -4.74
CA ARG A 80 -22.70 -16.74 -4.54
C ARG A 80 -21.87 -16.62 -5.82
N LEU A 81 -22.30 -15.72 -6.69
CA LEU A 81 -21.62 -15.38 -7.94
C LEU A 81 -21.11 -13.94 -7.85
N ILE A 82 -19.81 -13.73 -8.04
CA ILE A 82 -19.20 -12.40 -8.21
C ILE A 82 -18.94 -12.21 -9.70
N SER A 83 -19.56 -11.20 -10.30
CA SER A 83 -19.45 -10.95 -11.74
C SER A 83 -19.38 -9.47 -12.06
N SER A 84 -18.51 -9.15 -13.02
CA SER A 84 -18.29 -7.80 -13.52
C SER A 84 -19.56 -7.24 -14.16
N GLY A 85 -19.94 -6.02 -13.80
CA GLY A 85 -21.15 -5.37 -14.29
C GLY A 85 -22.45 -5.84 -13.62
N ILE A 86 -22.41 -6.89 -12.78
CA ILE A 86 -23.56 -7.35 -12.01
C ILE A 86 -23.51 -6.80 -10.58
N ASN A 87 -22.46 -7.13 -9.83
CA ASN A 87 -22.31 -6.76 -8.43
C ASN A 87 -20.96 -6.16 -8.07
N VAL A 88 -19.99 -6.22 -8.98
CA VAL A 88 -18.74 -5.47 -8.91
C VAL A 88 -18.48 -4.77 -10.24
N PRO A 89 -17.83 -3.59 -10.26
CA PRO A 89 -17.46 -2.95 -11.52
C PRO A 89 -16.39 -3.73 -12.30
N CYS A 90 -15.54 -4.45 -11.56
CA CYS A 90 -14.54 -5.40 -12.04
C CYS A 90 -14.12 -6.25 -10.85
N ILE A 91 -13.83 -7.53 -11.04
CA ILE A 91 -13.32 -8.42 -9.99
C ILE A 91 -11.99 -7.92 -9.41
N SER A 92 -11.15 -7.25 -10.21
CA SER A 92 -9.85 -6.71 -9.76
C SER A 92 -9.96 -5.62 -8.68
N VAL A 93 -11.17 -5.14 -8.35
CA VAL A 93 -11.39 -4.28 -7.18
C VAL A 93 -11.18 -5.03 -5.87
N LEU A 94 -11.33 -6.36 -5.89
CA LEU A 94 -11.15 -7.24 -4.76
C LEU A 94 -9.69 -7.67 -4.69
N SER A 95 -9.03 -7.30 -3.59
CA SER A 95 -7.69 -7.77 -3.27
C SER A 95 -7.71 -9.19 -2.72
N VAL A 96 -6.53 -9.80 -2.59
CA VAL A 96 -6.35 -11.13 -1.96
C VAL A 96 -7.00 -11.18 -0.58
N GLU A 97 -6.84 -10.13 0.23
CA GLU A 97 -7.45 -10.04 1.56
C GLU A 97 -8.98 -10.06 1.51
N HIS A 98 -9.59 -9.38 0.54
CA HIS A 98 -11.04 -9.37 0.36
C HIS A 98 -11.55 -10.76 -0.06
N LEU A 99 -10.84 -11.40 -0.98
CA LEU A 99 -11.18 -12.73 -1.50
C LEU A 99 -11.11 -13.80 -0.40
N ILE A 100 -10.04 -13.81 0.39
CA ILE A 100 -9.91 -14.68 1.58
C ILE A 100 -11.05 -14.39 2.56
N ALA A 101 -11.31 -13.12 2.87
CA ALA A 101 -12.36 -12.77 3.83
C ALA A 101 -13.76 -13.18 3.36
N LEU A 102 -14.07 -13.03 2.07
CA LEU A 102 -15.34 -13.46 1.47
C LEU A 102 -15.52 -14.97 1.55
N ALA A 103 -14.48 -15.74 1.18
CA ALA A 103 -14.49 -17.19 1.28
C ALA A 103 -14.72 -17.63 2.74
N LEU A 104 -13.96 -17.08 3.69
CA LEU A 104 -14.08 -17.41 5.11
C LEU A 104 -15.45 -17.05 5.69
N ALA A 105 -16.03 -15.93 5.29
CA ALA A 105 -17.31 -15.46 5.81
C ALA A 105 -18.54 -16.12 5.14
N SER A 106 -18.40 -16.75 3.98
CA SER A 106 -19.50 -17.43 3.27
C SER A 106 -19.61 -18.89 3.68
N ASP A 107 -20.82 -19.38 3.94
CA ASP A 107 -21.08 -20.81 4.19
C ASP A 107 -21.12 -21.66 2.91
N GLU A 108 -21.29 -21.00 1.76
CA GLU A 108 -21.35 -21.64 0.44
C GLU A 108 -20.13 -21.23 -0.41
N ALA A 109 -19.74 -22.10 -1.34
CA ALA A 109 -18.67 -21.80 -2.30
C ALA A 109 -19.01 -20.57 -3.15
N ILE A 110 -18.03 -19.68 -3.32
CA ILE A 110 -18.19 -18.46 -4.12
C ILE A 110 -17.57 -18.71 -5.49
N CYS A 111 -18.36 -18.47 -6.54
CA CYS A 111 -17.91 -18.51 -7.92
C CYS A 111 -17.59 -17.10 -8.44
N LEU A 112 -16.42 -16.93 -9.05
CA LEU A 112 -16.02 -15.72 -9.77
C LEU A 112 -16.19 -15.91 -11.28
N ASP A 113 -17.00 -15.04 -11.88
CA ASP A 113 -17.28 -15.05 -13.30
C ASP A 113 -16.18 -14.32 -14.09
N LEU A 114 -15.36 -15.11 -14.77
CA LEU A 114 -14.27 -14.65 -15.62
C LEU A 114 -14.65 -14.62 -17.11
N ALA A 115 -15.86 -15.05 -17.50
CA ALA A 115 -16.27 -15.18 -18.90
C ALA A 115 -16.32 -13.83 -19.64
N GLY A 116 -16.54 -12.74 -18.91
CA GLY A 116 -16.59 -11.38 -19.46
C GLY A 116 -15.22 -10.75 -19.78
N TYR A 117 -14.11 -11.42 -19.49
CA TYR A 117 -12.76 -10.87 -19.70
C TYR A 117 -12.11 -11.39 -20.97
N GLU A 118 -11.37 -10.51 -21.65
CA GLU A 118 -10.58 -10.86 -22.82
C GLU A 118 -9.47 -11.86 -22.44
N LYS A 119 -9.43 -13.00 -23.14
CA LYS A 119 -8.42 -14.04 -22.93
C LYS A 119 -7.03 -13.49 -23.23
N GLY A 120 -6.08 -13.76 -22.35
CA GLY A 120 -4.70 -13.28 -22.48
C GLY A 120 -4.50 -11.81 -22.10
N SER A 121 -5.54 -11.08 -21.72
CA SER A 121 -5.38 -9.70 -21.24
C SER A 121 -4.62 -9.64 -19.91
N ALA A 122 -3.80 -8.61 -19.72
CA ALA A 122 -3.06 -8.38 -18.47
C ALA A 122 -4.00 -8.29 -17.24
N LEU A 123 -5.20 -7.74 -17.43
CA LEU A 123 -6.23 -7.66 -16.39
C LEU A 123 -6.72 -9.04 -15.96
N LEU A 124 -7.01 -9.94 -16.91
CA LEU A 124 -7.41 -11.31 -16.58
C LEU A 124 -6.27 -12.06 -15.89
N GLY A 125 -5.03 -11.88 -16.34
CA GLY A 125 -3.85 -12.44 -15.67
C GLY A 125 -3.76 -12.00 -14.21
N HIS A 126 -3.88 -10.69 -13.96
CA HIS A 126 -3.87 -10.14 -12.61
C HIS A 126 -5.00 -10.69 -11.72
N ILE A 127 -6.23 -10.77 -12.24
CA ILE A 127 -7.37 -11.33 -11.52
C ILE A 127 -7.11 -12.80 -11.15
N ARG A 128 -6.60 -13.59 -12.10
CA ARG A 128 -6.28 -15.00 -11.86
C ARG A 128 -5.21 -15.19 -10.80
N THR A 129 -4.08 -14.48 -10.90
CA THR A 129 -3.03 -14.53 -9.87
C THR A 129 -3.57 -14.14 -8.49
N THR A 130 -4.45 -13.15 -8.41
CA THR A 130 -5.07 -12.72 -7.15
C THR A 130 -5.96 -13.82 -6.55
N ILE A 131 -6.73 -14.54 -7.37
CA ILE A 131 -7.58 -15.67 -6.94
C ILE A 131 -6.72 -16.88 -6.55
N GLU A 132 -5.70 -17.19 -7.35
CA GLU A 132 -4.75 -18.28 -7.13
C GLU A 132 -4.01 -18.07 -5.80
N GLU A 133 -3.51 -16.86 -5.52
CA GLU A 133 -2.90 -16.51 -4.22
C GLU A 133 -3.89 -16.67 -3.05
N ALA A 134 -5.12 -16.18 -3.20
CA ALA A 134 -6.15 -16.29 -2.16
C ALA A 134 -6.46 -17.76 -1.84
N ASN A 135 -6.61 -18.61 -2.86
CA ASN A 135 -6.85 -20.03 -2.69
C ASN A 135 -5.64 -20.77 -2.09
N PHE A 136 -4.42 -20.44 -2.52
CA PHE A 136 -3.19 -20.99 -1.94
C PHE A 136 -3.08 -20.68 -0.43
N ILE A 137 -3.42 -19.45 -0.03
CA ILE A 137 -3.42 -19.07 1.38
C ILE A 137 -4.55 -19.79 2.13
N LEU A 138 -5.76 -19.85 1.58
CA LEU A 138 -6.89 -20.55 2.22
C LEU A 138 -6.58 -22.04 2.46
N SER A 139 -5.97 -22.72 1.49
CA SER A 139 -5.67 -24.15 1.59
C SER A 139 -4.67 -24.48 2.70
N SER A 140 -3.90 -23.51 3.17
CA SER A 140 -2.95 -23.69 4.29
C SER A 140 -3.62 -23.77 5.68
N PHE A 141 -4.92 -23.44 5.80
CA PHE A 141 -5.61 -23.49 7.10
C PHE A 141 -7.11 -23.84 7.06
N CYS A 142 -7.74 -23.98 5.89
CA CYS A 142 -9.14 -24.41 5.78
C CYS A 142 -9.46 -25.04 4.42
N ASP A 143 -10.60 -25.72 4.34
CA ASP A 143 -11.05 -26.40 3.11
C ASP A 143 -11.84 -25.49 2.14
N LYS A 144 -11.92 -24.19 2.42
CA LYS A 144 -12.66 -23.25 1.58
C LYS A 144 -11.84 -22.85 0.36
N GLN A 145 -12.47 -22.77 -0.79
CA GLN A 145 -11.87 -22.18 -1.99
C GLN A 145 -12.87 -21.28 -2.73
N LEU A 146 -12.29 -20.43 -3.56
CA LEU A 146 -12.99 -19.64 -4.57
C LEU A 146 -12.96 -20.41 -5.90
N GLU A 147 -14.12 -20.53 -6.53
CA GLU A 147 -14.28 -21.20 -7.81
C GLU A 147 -14.28 -20.20 -8.96
N THR A 148 -13.90 -20.64 -10.16
CA THR A 148 -13.97 -19.83 -11.38
C THR A 148 -14.67 -20.62 -12.48
N ASN A 149 -15.34 -19.91 -13.40
CA ASN A 149 -16.01 -20.53 -14.56
C ASN A 149 -15.08 -20.76 -15.78
N ILE A 150 -13.78 -20.48 -15.65
CA ILE A 150 -12.76 -20.72 -16.69
C ILE A 150 -11.65 -21.59 -16.11
N VAL A 151 -11.37 -22.73 -16.76
CA VAL A 151 -10.24 -23.60 -16.44
C VAL A 151 -8.92 -22.92 -16.81
N ALA A 152 -7.95 -22.94 -15.90
CA ALA A 152 -6.64 -22.31 -16.04
C ALA A 152 -5.92 -22.74 -17.35
N ILE A 153 -5.53 -21.76 -18.17
CA ILE A 153 -4.60 -21.93 -19.31
C ILE A 153 -3.28 -21.23 -18.95
N PRO A 154 -2.10 -21.84 -19.16
CA PRO A 154 -0.80 -21.19 -18.92
C PRO A 154 -0.65 -19.94 -19.81
N MET A 155 -0.17 -18.83 -19.24
CA MET A 155 0.02 -17.57 -19.99
C MET A 155 1.41 -17.52 -20.64
N GLU A 156 1.44 -17.31 -21.96
CA GLU A 156 2.61 -16.75 -22.66
C GLU A 156 2.40 -15.25 -22.88
N ALA A 157 3.45 -14.47 -22.64
CA ALA A 157 3.45 -13.01 -22.73
C ALA A 157 3.43 -12.54 -24.19
N GLN A 158 2.50 -11.67 -24.55
CA GLN A 158 2.58 -10.89 -25.78
C GLN A 158 2.25 -9.41 -25.54
N THR A 159 3.20 -8.59 -25.95
CA THR A 159 3.18 -7.14 -26.05
C THR A 159 2.25 -6.68 -27.17
N PHE A 160 1.46 -5.61 -26.94
CA PHE A 160 0.70 -4.97 -28.01
C PHE A 160 0.73 -3.45 -27.93
N MET A 161 0.93 -2.81 -29.10
CA MET A 161 0.94 -1.37 -29.32
C MET A 161 -0.46 -0.88 -29.79
N PRO A 162 -0.93 0.32 -29.41
CA PRO A 162 -2.24 0.79 -29.81
C PRO A 162 -2.25 1.40 -31.22
N LYS A 163 -3.32 1.13 -32.00
CA LYS A 163 -3.69 1.85 -33.22
C LYS A 163 -4.69 2.96 -32.88
N GLN A 164 -4.51 4.12 -33.52
CA GLN A 164 -5.43 5.26 -33.49
C GLN A 164 -6.53 5.10 -34.55
N GLU A 165 -7.78 5.39 -34.17
CA GLU A 165 -8.88 5.62 -35.10
C GLU A 165 -9.34 7.08 -35.03
N GLU A 166 -9.36 7.75 -36.18
CA GLU A 166 -9.88 9.10 -36.38
C GLU A 166 -11.40 9.08 -36.51
N ALA A 167 -12.08 9.97 -35.77
CA ALA A 167 -13.51 10.22 -35.95
C ALA A 167 -13.76 11.45 -36.85
N SER A 168 -14.69 11.27 -37.78
CA SER A 168 -15.08 12.18 -38.87
C SER A 168 -15.72 13.50 -38.41
N ARG A 169 -15.40 14.57 -39.17
CA ARG A 169 -15.65 16.00 -38.92
C ARG A 169 -17.06 16.49 -39.26
N ARG A 170 -18.13 15.74 -38.97
CA ARG A 170 -19.47 16.11 -39.43
C ARG A 170 -20.51 15.89 -38.34
N ASP A 171 -20.70 16.92 -37.50
CA ASP A 171 -21.96 17.23 -36.77
C ASP A 171 -21.81 18.46 -35.83
N PHE A 172 -21.10 19.51 -36.28
CA PHE A 172 -20.72 20.62 -35.40
C PHE A 172 -21.74 21.79 -35.32
N LEU A 173 -22.88 21.80 -36.01
CA LEU A 173 -23.72 23.00 -36.01
C LEU A 173 -25.21 22.71 -35.93
N ARG A 174 -25.75 22.69 -34.70
CA ARG A 174 -27.10 23.21 -34.40
C ARG A 174 -27.30 23.41 -32.89
N ASN A 175 -27.51 24.68 -32.50
CA ASN A 175 -28.27 25.20 -31.35
C ASN A 175 -27.50 26.24 -30.52
N ALA A 176 -27.54 27.50 -30.99
CA ALA A 176 -27.16 28.67 -30.22
C ALA A 176 -28.37 29.22 -29.45
N SER A 177 -28.38 29.04 -28.12
CA SER A 177 -29.17 29.86 -27.20
C SER A 177 -28.34 30.15 -25.93
N LEU A 178 -28.59 31.28 -25.28
CA LEU A 178 -27.78 31.77 -24.14
C LEU A 178 -27.78 30.81 -22.93
N LYS A 179 -28.88 30.06 -22.71
CA LYS A 179 -28.95 28.98 -21.70
C LYS A 179 -28.18 27.72 -22.15
N GLY A 180 -28.10 27.48 -23.45
CA GLY A 180 -27.26 26.44 -24.05
C GLY A 180 -25.77 26.73 -23.87
N ALA A 181 -25.35 27.99 -23.96
CA ALA A 181 -23.95 28.40 -23.81
C ALA A 181 -23.39 28.15 -22.40
N ILE A 182 -24.19 28.32 -21.34
CA ILE A 182 -23.77 28.02 -19.95
C ILE A 182 -23.70 26.51 -19.72
N LYS A 183 -24.69 25.75 -20.23
CA LYS A 183 -24.70 24.29 -20.12
C LYS A 183 -23.61 23.64 -20.98
N GLN A 184 -23.31 24.21 -22.15
CA GLN A 184 -22.20 23.81 -23.01
C GLN A 184 -20.86 24.23 -22.45
N LYS A 185 -20.73 25.41 -21.83
CA LYS A 185 -19.52 25.80 -21.10
C LYS A 185 -19.27 24.85 -19.93
N LYS A 186 -20.28 24.56 -19.12
CA LYS A 186 -20.15 23.58 -18.03
C LYS A 186 -19.82 22.18 -18.57
N ALA A 187 -20.49 21.71 -19.61
CA ALA A 187 -20.20 20.41 -20.22
C ALA A 187 -18.82 20.37 -20.90
N PHE A 188 -18.36 21.50 -21.45
CA PHE A 188 -17.03 21.67 -22.03
C PHE A 188 -15.97 21.71 -20.94
N ASP A 189 -16.16 22.50 -19.89
CA ASP A 189 -15.28 22.57 -18.72
C ASP A 189 -15.22 21.20 -18.02
N ASP A 190 -16.35 20.51 -17.85
CA ASP A 190 -16.42 19.14 -17.33
C ASP A 190 -15.68 18.15 -18.24
N ALA A 191 -15.79 18.29 -19.57
CA ALA A 191 -15.09 17.44 -20.55
C ALA A 191 -13.59 17.74 -20.64
N VAL A 192 -13.18 19.00 -20.47
CA VAL A 192 -11.78 19.42 -20.38
C VAL A 192 -11.18 18.89 -19.09
N ASN A 193 -11.84 19.10 -17.94
CA ASN A 193 -11.42 18.57 -16.65
C ASN A 193 -11.31 17.04 -16.65
N ALA A 194 -12.24 16.33 -17.31
CA ALA A 194 -12.18 14.87 -17.46
C ALA A 194 -10.96 14.38 -18.26
N ARG A 195 -10.36 15.24 -19.10
CA ARG A 195 -9.17 14.94 -19.93
C ARG A 195 -7.88 15.54 -19.38
N MET A 196 -7.94 16.38 -18.35
CA MET A 196 -6.75 16.93 -17.71
C MET A 196 -6.14 15.88 -16.77
N LEU A 197 -4.82 15.74 -16.87
CA LEU A 197 -4.06 14.91 -15.96
C LEU A 197 -4.19 15.49 -14.55
N GLN A 198 -4.74 14.71 -13.61
CA GLN A 198 -4.79 15.11 -12.21
C GLN A 198 -3.40 14.94 -11.60
N GLN A 199 -2.83 16.07 -11.21
CA GLN A 199 -1.63 16.14 -10.40
C GLN A 199 -2.04 16.49 -8.97
N PHE A 200 -1.32 15.94 -8.01
CA PHE A 200 -1.60 16.11 -6.59
C PHE A 200 -0.39 16.74 -5.94
N GLU A 201 -0.63 17.64 -4.99
CA GLU A 201 0.42 18.29 -4.20
C GLU A 201 0.30 17.89 -2.74
N ILE A 202 1.42 17.95 -2.02
CA ILE A 202 1.46 17.70 -0.58
C ILE A 202 1.32 19.04 0.13
N ASP A 203 0.07 19.40 0.45
CA ASP A 203 -0.25 20.58 1.25
C ASP A 203 -0.24 20.28 2.76
N GLY A 204 -0.53 21.29 3.59
CA GLY A 204 -0.59 21.13 5.04
C GLY A 204 -1.62 20.12 5.54
N ALA A 205 -2.76 19.97 4.84
CA ALA A 205 -3.80 19.01 5.20
C ALA A 205 -3.35 17.57 4.90
N VAL A 206 -2.68 17.35 3.77
CA VAL A 206 -2.06 16.06 3.43
C VAL A 206 -0.98 15.70 4.46
N ILE A 207 -0.12 16.65 4.86
CA ILE A 207 0.92 16.41 5.89
C ILE A 207 0.30 15.98 7.22
N ALA A 208 -0.81 16.59 7.63
CA ALA A 208 -1.52 16.20 8.85
C ALA A 208 -2.04 14.76 8.77
N LYS A 209 -2.62 14.36 7.63
CA LYS A 209 -3.08 12.99 7.39
C LYS A 209 -1.95 11.96 7.40
N ILE A 210 -0.80 12.27 6.77
CA ILE A 210 0.35 11.37 6.68
C ILE A 210 0.85 10.91 8.07
N LYS A 211 0.75 11.78 9.09
CA LYS A 211 1.18 11.47 10.46
C LYS A 211 0.32 10.41 11.13
N ASN A 212 -0.94 10.26 10.71
CA ASN A 212 -1.84 9.29 11.31
C ASN A 212 -1.48 7.88 10.85
N LYS A 213 -1.44 6.95 11.82
CA LYS A 213 -1.32 5.53 11.55
C LYS A 213 -2.72 4.97 11.33
N GLN A 214 -2.99 4.41 10.15
CA GLN A 214 -4.30 3.90 9.79
C GLN A 214 -4.16 2.50 9.21
N LEU A 215 -4.92 1.56 9.77
CA LEU A 215 -5.09 0.24 9.19
C LEU A 215 -6.16 0.30 8.08
N PRO A 216 -5.87 -0.19 6.86
CA PRO A 216 -6.83 -0.26 5.76
C PRO A 216 -8.08 -1.10 6.10
N ASP A 217 -9.20 -0.78 5.49
CA ASP A 217 -10.47 -1.47 5.70
C ASP A 217 -10.42 -2.93 5.24
N LYS A 218 -9.72 -3.24 4.13
CA LYS A 218 -9.45 -4.63 3.71
C LYS A 218 -8.78 -5.49 4.78
N ARG A 219 -7.90 -4.89 5.60
CA ARG A 219 -7.27 -5.58 6.73
C ARG A 219 -8.28 -5.79 7.87
N LYS A 220 -9.12 -4.80 8.17
CA LYS A 220 -10.17 -4.93 9.20
C LYS A 220 -11.20 -6.00 8.82
N ILE A 221 -11.57 -6.06 7.54
CA ILE A 221 -12.48 -7.08 6.99
C ILE A 221 -11.84 -8.46 7.13
N LEU A 222 -10.59 -8.64 6.70
CA LEU A 222 -9.86 -9.89 6.84
C LEU A 222 -9.76 -10.34 8.31
N PHE A 223 -9.41 -9.43 9.23
CA PHE A 223 -9.35 -9.74 10.66
C PHE A 223 -10.69 -10.20 11.21
N THR A 224 -11.77 -9.55 10.78
CA THR A 224 -13.13 -9.91 11.21
C THR A 224 -13.51 -11.30 10.74
N ALA A 225 -13.14 -11.67 9.50
CA ALA A 225 -13.36 -13.00 8.97
C ALA A 225 -12.51 -14.07 9.69
N LEU A 226 -11.20 -13.82 9.86
CA LEU A 226 -10.27 -14.74 10.53
C LEU A 226 -10.69 -15.04 11.98
N LYS A 227 -11.18 -14.05 12.73
CA LYS A 227 -11.69 -14.23 14.10
C LYS A 227 -12.85 -15.21 14.23
N ARG A 228 -13.56 -15.50 13.14
CA ARG A 228 -14.69 -16.45 13.10
C ARG A 228 -14.27 -17.82 12.56
N THR A 229 -13.02 -17.95 12.13
CA THR A 229 -12.45 -19.19 11.62
C THR A 229 -11.76 -19.94 12.75
N ASN A 230 -11.98 -21.26 12.81
CA ASN A 230 -11.26 -22.10 13.76
C ASN A 230 -9.78 -22.18 13.37
N ALA A 231 -8.88 -22.06 14.35
CA ALA A 231 -7.46 -22.21 14.10
C ALA A 231 -7.15 -23.66 13.64
N PRO A 232 -6.28 -23.85 12.63
CA PRO A 232 -5.82 -25.16 12.24
C PRO A 232 -4.97 -25.79 13.36
N LYS A 233 -4.84 -27.12 13.35
CA LYS A 233 -4.01 -27.84 14.33
C LYS A 233 -2.51 -27.65 14.09
N VAL A 234 -2.13 -27.39 12.85
CA VAL A 234 -0.75 -27.18 12.42
C VAL A 234 -0.71 -25.87 11.64
N PHE A 235 0.28 -25.04 11.95
CA PHE A 235 0.50 -23.79 11.24
C PHE A 235 1.61 -23.96 10.22
N GLU A 236 1.26 -23.84 8.94
CA GLU A 236 2.23 -23.84 7.86
C GLU A 236 3.01 -22.53 7.80
N ILE A 237 4.18 -22.58 7.16
CA ILE A 237 4.98 -21.41 6.81
C ILE A 237 4.93 -21.29 5.29
N LEU A 238 4.31 -20.21 4.81
CA LEU A 238 4.20 -19.96 3.37
C LEU A 238 5.44 -19.23 2.86
N PRO A 239 5.94 -19.52 1.65
CA PRO A 239 7.03 -18.75 1.05
C PRO A 239 6.67 -17.26 0.94
N GLN A 240 7.62 -16.37 1.20
CA GLN A 240 7.37 -14.93 1.28
C GLN A 240 6.97 -14.32 -0.08
N GLU A 241 7.41 -14.91 -1.17
CA GLU A 241 7.08 -14.57 -2.55
C GLU A 241 5.61 -14.89 -2.90
N GLU A 242 5.02 -15.91 -2.28
CA GLU A 242 3.63 -16.36 -2.51
C GLU A 242 2.58 -15.57 -1.70
N VAL A 243 2.99 -14.57 -0.90
CA VAL A 243 2.07 -13.80 -0.03
C VAL A 243 2.26 -12.30 -0.25
N SER A 244 1.44 -11.68 -1.09
CA SER A 244 1.65 -10.32 -1.63
C SER A 244 1.24 -9.17 -0.69
N PHE A 245 0.43 -9.45 0.35
CA PHE A 245 -0.19 -8.41 1.18
C PHE A 245 0.32 -8.32 2.62
N VAL A 246 1.04 -9.33 3.11
CA VAL A 246 1.62 -9.37 4.46
C VAL A 246 3.05 -9.93 4.39
N SER A 247 3.87 -9.68 5.41
CA SER A 247 5.24 -10.23 5.45
C SER A 247 5.75 -10.38 6.86
N GLN A 248 6.67 -11.32 7.05
CA GLN A 248 7.55 -11.36 8.21
C GLN A 248 8.84 -10.59 7.93
N LYS A 249 9.47 -10.06 8.98
CA LYS A 249 10.65 -9.20 8.88
C LYS A 249 11.75 -9.63 9.83
N HIS A 250 12.98 -9.28 9.49
CA HIS A 250 14.14 -9.37 10.37
C HIS A 250 14.93 -8.06 10.32
N ILE A 251 15.73 -7.80 11.35
CA ILE A 251 16.69 -6.70 11.38
C ILE A 251 18.06 -7.29 11.72
N ASN A 252 19.07 -6.95 10.92
CA ASN A 252 20.45 -7.39 11.11
C ASN A 252 21.26 -6.34 11.92
N GLU A 253 22.53 -6.67 12.17
CA GLU A 253 23.49 -5.89 12.95
C GLU A 253 23.87 -4.53 12.35
N ASN A 254 23.59 -4.29 11.05
CA ASN A 254 23.85 -2.99 10.41
C ASN A 254 22.86 -1.91 10.89
N CYS A 255 21.85 -2.27 11.69
CA CYS A 255 20.86 -1.32 12.17
C CYS A 255 21.47 -0.30 13.13
N THR A 256 21.37 0.99 12.77
CA THR A 256 21.90 2.10 13.57
C THR A 256 20.91 2.65 14.59
N ASN A 257 19.70 2.07 14.70
CA ASN A 257 18.59 2.61 15.49
C ASN A 257 18.20 4.07 15.11
N CYS A 258 18.25 4.41 13.82
CA CYS A 258 17.89 5.75 13.32
C CYS A 258 16.41 6.11 13.40
N GLN A 259 15.56 5.14 13.81
CA GLN A 259 14.13 5.31 14.11
C GLN A 259 13.20 5.53 12.90
N ILE A 260 13.73 5.65 11.68
CA ILE A 260 12.94 6.04 10.51
C ILE A 260 11.89 4.96 10.16
N CYS A 261 12.27 3.67 10.19
CA CYS A 261 11.42 2.56 9.72
C CYS A 261 10.06 2.47 10.44
N TYR A 262 10.02 2.63 11.77
CA TYR A 262 8.78 2.58 12.55
C TYR A 262 8.02 3.91 12.60
N ARG A 263 8.68 5.03 12.26
CA ARG A 263 8.05 6.34 12.11
C ARG A 263 7.30 6.44 10.78
N VAL A 264 7.87 5.91 9.70
CA VAL A 264 7.22 5.91 8.38
C VAL A 264 6.20 4.79 8.19
N CYS A 265 6.18 3.77 9.05
CA CYS A 265 5.23 2.66 8.96
C CYS A 265 3.76 3.19 9.00
N PRO A 266 2.96 2.99 7.93
CA PRO A 266 1.65 3.61 7.83
C PRO A 266 0.59 3.01 8.75
N THR A 267 0.75 1.75 9.15
CA THR A 267 -0.23 1.02 9.97
C THR A 267 0.20 0.89 11.43
N GLY A 268 1.46 1.20 11.74
CA GLY A 268 2.04 0.90 13.05
C GLY A 268 2.53 -0.54 13.23
N ALA A 269 2.62 -1.33 12.15
CA ALA A 269 3.24 -2.65 12.17
C ALA A 269 4.66 -2.63 12.75
N LEU A 270 5.41 -1.55 12.52
CA LEU A 270 6.64 -1.27 13.23
C LEU A 270 6.40 -0.19 14.28
N SER A 271 6.89 -0.42 15.49
CA SER A 271 6.80 0.50 16.63
C SER A 271 8.03 0.39 17.54
N SER A 272 8.08 1.20 18.58
CA SER A 272 9.18 1.23 19.55
C SER A 272 8.62 1.54 20.94
N ASP A 273 9.40 1.25 21.97
CA ASP A 273 9.12 1.62 23.35
C ASP A 273 9.39 3.11 23.60
N SER A 274 9.03 3.61 24.78
CA SER A 274 9.17 5.03 25.12
C SER A 274 10.62 5.54 25.12
N LYS A 275 11.61 4.65 25.25
CA LYS A 275 13.04 5.01 25.28
C LYS A 275 13.74 4.79 23.94
N PHE A 276 13.02 4.32 22.92
CA PHE A 276 13.59 3.95 21.62
C PHE A 276 14.69 2.88 21.72
N SER A 277 14.53 1.94 22.66
CA SER A 277 15.44 0.84 22.94
C SER A 277 15.10 -0.44 22.18
N LEU A 278 13.85 -0.59 21.73
CA LEU A 278 13.38 -1.78 21.02
C LEU A 278 12.75 -1.40 19.67
N ILE A 279 12.91 -2.26 18.66
CA ILE A 279 12.09 -2.23 17.45
C ILE A 279 11.11 -3.40 17.52
N HIS A 280 9.83 -3.07 17.68
CA HIS A 280 8.75 -4.04 17.72
C HIS A 280 8.14 -4.22 16.32
N PHE A 281 7.68 -5.44 16.04
CA PHE A 281 6.97 -5.77 14.82
C PHE A 281 5.72 -6.61 15.08
N ASP A 282 4.61 -6.20 14.46
CA ASP A 282 3.35 -6.93 14.41
C ASP A 282 3.06 -7.26 12.93
N ALA A 283 3.14 -8.55 12.59
CA ALA A 283 2.95 -9.02 11.24
C ALA A 283 1.52 -8.77 10.74
N MET A 284 0.52 -8.85 11.62
CA MET A 284 -0.88 -8.62 11.25
C MET A 284 -1.14 -7.17 10.85
N LEU A 285 -0.46 -6.20 11.45
CA LEU A 285 -0.57 -4.81 11.02
C LEU A 285 0.22 -4.52 9.73
N CYS A 286 1.11 -5.41 9.29
CA CYS A 286 1.92 -5.20 8.08
C CYS A 286 1.06 -5.33 6.82
N VAL A 287 1.18 -4.35 5.92
CA VAL A 287 0.49 -4.31 4.61
C VAL A 287 1.45 -4.52 3.42
N LYS A 288 2.64 -5.08 3.70
CA LYS A 288 3.73 -5.32 2.73
C LYS A 288 3.95 -4.14 1.76
N CYS A 289 3.93 -2.91 2.27
CA CYS A 289 4.07 -1.68 1.47
C CYS A 289 5.52 -1.29 1.13
N HIS A 290 6.50 -2.07 1.61
CA HIS A 290 7.94 -1.90 1.39
C HIS A 290 8.61 -0.62 1.96
N LEU A 291 7.84 0.36 2.41
CA LEU A 291 8.35 1.67 2.85
C LEU A 291 9.44 1.60 3.95
N CYS A 292 9.39 0.61 4.85
CA CYS A 292 10.41 0.46 5.89
C CYS A 292 11.79 0.07 5.34
N HIS A 293 11.83 -0.67 4.24
CA HIS A 293 13.04 -1.08 3.55
C HIS A 293 13.59 0.09 2.72
N ASP A 294 12.72 0.77 1.98
CA ASP A 294 13.06 1.92 1.13
C ASP A 294 13.76 3.06 1.89
N VAL A 295 13.46 3.23 3.19
CA VAL A 295 14.05 4.27 4.04
C VAL A 295 15.24 3.80 4.87
N CYS A 296 15.57 2.51 4.82
CA CYS A 296 16.67 1.95 5.60
C CYS A 296 17.98 2.09 4.82
N GLU A 297 18.64 3.24 5.01
CA GLU A 297 19.93 3.53 4.38
C GLU A 297 21.02 2.47 4.62
N PRO A 298 21.18 1.87 5.81
CA PRO A 298 22.16 0.80 6.01
C PRO A 298 21.69 -0.59 5.55
N ASP A 299 20.53 -0.69 4.89
CA ASP A 299 19.91 -1.94 4.42
C ASP A 299 19.80 -3.01 5.52
N ALA A 300 19.41 -2.58 6.71
CA ALA A 300 19.41 -3.42 7.91
C ALA A 300 18.10 -4.19 8.12
N ILE A 301 17.02 -3.84 7.42
CA ILE A 301 15.72 -4.48 7.55
C ILE A 301 15.44 -5.34 6.32
N GLY A 302 15.09 -6.60 6.55
CA GLY A 302 14.88 -7.59 5.50
C GLY A 302 13.59 -8.36 5.67
N LEU A 303 13.20 -9.10 4.62
CA LEU A 303 12.08 -10.02 4.64
C LEU A 303 12.57 -11.38 5.16
N GLN A 304 11.80 -12.05 6.00
CA GLN A 304 12.07 -13.47 6.27
C GLN A 304 11.64 -14.32 5.07
N SER A 305 12.18 -15.53 4.95
CA SER A 305 11.91 -16.44 3.82
C SER A 305 10.45 -16.90 3.75
N GLY A 306 9.69 -16.81 4.84
CA GLY A 306 8.30 -17.20 4.86
C GLY A 306 7.42 -16.41 5.82
N PHE A 307 6.12 -16.57 5.65
CA PHE A 307 5.07 -16.04 6.50
C PHE A 307 4.44 -17.17 7.32
N GLU A 308 4.48 -17.03 8.64
CA GLU A 308 3.89 -18.00 9.57
C GLU A 308 2.37 -17.79 9.65
N ILE A 309 1.58 -18.78 9.19
CA ILE A 309 0.10 -18.73 9.25
C ILE A 309 -0.41 -18.57 10.67
N LYS A 310 0.39 -18.98 11.66
CA LYS A 310 0.13 -18.75 13.07
C LYS A 310 -0.26 -17.30 13.38
N GLU A 311 0.36 -16.31 12.74
CA GLU A 311 0.07 -14.88 12.99
C GLU A 311 -1.39 -14.48 12.65
N PHE A 312 -2.08 -15.23 11.79
CA PHE A 312 -3.50 -14.97 11.49
C PHE A 312 -4.45 -15.34 12.63
N PHE A 313 -4.03 -16.27 13.51
CA PHE A 313 -4.86 -16.81 14.58
C PHE A 313 -4.34 -16.43 15.97
N GLU A 314 -3.02 -16.30 16.11
CA GLU A 314 -2.30 -15.95 17.33
C GLU A 314 -1.38 -14.75 17.06
N PRO A 315 -1.94 -13.56 16.75
CA PRO A 315 -1.13 -12.38 16.44
C PRO A 315 -0.24 -12.00 17.62
N SER A 316 1.04 -11.77 17.34
CA SER A 316 2.02 -11.43 18.37
C SER A 316 2.85 -10.22 17.98
N GLN A 317 3.23 -9.43 18.99
CA GLN A 317 4.23 -8.38 18.83
C GLN A 317 5.61 -8.97 19.15
N ARG A 318 6.50 -8.99 18.16
CA ARG A 318 7.85 -9.53 18.27
C ARG A 318 8.86 -8.40 18.41
N ILE A 319 9.99 -8.67 19.06
CA ILE A 319 11.15 -7.77 19.09
C ILE A 319 12.06 -8.13 17.93
N LEU A 320 12.26 -7.22 16.97
CA LEU A 320 13.20 -7.41 15.86
C LEU A 320 14.62 -6.99 16.19
N ALA A 321 14.79 -5.97 17.04
CA ALA A 321 16.10 -5.49 17.48
C ALA A 321 16.00 -4.85 18.87
N ALA A 322 17.08 -4.95 19.64
CA ALA A 322 17.22 -4.33 20.94
C ALA A 322 18.55 -3.57 21.03
N PHE A 323 18.52 -2.38 21.61
CA PHE A 323 19.65 -1.46 21.68
C PHE A 323 19.92 -1.07 23.13
N ASN A 324 21.20 -0.99 23.49
CA ASN A 324 21.61 -0.38 24.74
C ASN A 324 21.48 1.14 24.61
N VAL A 325 20.46 1.74 25.22
CA VAL A 325 20.24 3.19 25.17
C VAL A 325 20.58 3.85 26.50
N LYS A 326 21.21 5.01 26.43
CA LYS A 326 21.50 5.87 27.59
C LYS A 326 20.94 7.27 27.37
N ARG A 327 20.68 7.97 28.46
CA ARG A 327 20.33 9.40 28.43
C ARG A 327 21.62 10.21 28.25
N CYS A 328 21.64 11.12 27.29
CA CYS A 328 22.75 12.06 27.09
C CYS A 328 22.82 13.04 28.26
N ASN A 329 24.02 13.30 28.79
CA ASN A 329 24.24 14.24 29.89
C ASN A 329 24.02 15.71 29.48
N GLU A 330 24.20 16.03 28.19
CA GLU A 330 24.06 17.40 27.66
C GLU A 330 22.60 17.71 27.27
N CYS A 331 22.06 17.03 26.24
CA CYS A 331 20.72 17.35 25.74
C CYS A 331 19.58 16.58 26.43
N GLY A 332 19.89 15.58 27.26
CA GLY A 332 18.89 14.77 27.95
C GLY A 332 18.12 13.77 27.08
N ASN A 333 18.40 13.65 25.77
CA ASN A 333 17.78 12.69 24.86
C ASN A 333 18.36 11.27 25.02
N TYR A 334 17.58 10.25 24.67
CA TYR A 334 18.06 8.87 24.57
C TYR A 334 18.82 8.63 23.27
N PHE A 335 19.93 7.91 23.35
CA PHE A 335 20.73 7.51 22.18
C PHE A 335 21.30 6.10 22.36
N THR A 336 21.62 5.44 21.25
CA THR A 336 22.30 4.14 21.25
C THR A 336 23.73 4.30 21.75
N TYR A 337 24.04 3.63 22.86
CA TYR A 337 25.35 3.66 23.50
C TYR A 337 26.16 2.42 23.10
N THR A 338 27.26 2.65 22.38
CA THR A 338 28.16 1.61 21.87
C THR A 338 29.31 1.27 22.82
N GLY A 339 29.41 1.92 23.98
CA GLY A 339 30.51 1.68 24.93
C GLY A 339 31.84 2.35 24.59
N ALA A 340 31.96 2.96 23.41
CA ALA A 340 33.23 3.52 22.92
C ALA A 340 33.64 4.87 23.57
N GLY A 341 32.72 5.55 24.28
CA GLY A 341 32.98 6.82 24.95
C GLY A 341 33.09 6.68 26.47
N LYS A 342 34.11 7.33 27.07
CA LYS A 342 34.23 7.48 28.53
C LYS A 342 33.07 8.32 29.13
N GLU A 343 32.45 9.17 28.32
CA GLU A 343 31.37 10.09 28.73
C GLU A 343 30.04 9.70 28.09
N GLN A 344 28.93 9.91 28.80
CA GLN A 344 27.57 9.62 28.34
C GLN A 344 27.01 10.76 27.48
N ILE A 345 27.72 11.10 26.41
CA ILE A 345 27.33 12.17 25.46
C ILE A 345 26.92 11.51 24.15
N CYS A 346 25.82 11.98 23.54
CA CYS A 346 25.36 11.43 22.27
C CYS A 346 26.19 11.96 21.09
N PRO A 347 26.25 11.24 19.95
CA PRO A 347 27.04 11.66 18.79
C PRO A 347 26.73 13.07 18.30
N ARG A 348 25.46 13.50 18.40
CA ARG A 348 25.06 14.86 18.04
C ARG A 348 25.72 15.92 18.93
N CYS A 349 25.62 15.77 20.25
CA CYS A 349 26.21 16.75 21.17
C CYS A 349 27.74 16.76 21.08
N MET A 350 28.37 15.61 20.85
CA MET A 350 29.81 15.54 20.60
C MET A 350 30.20 16.35 19.36
N VAL A 351 29.51 16.16 18.24
CA VAL A 351 29.79 16.91 17.00
C VAL A 351 29.52 18.41 17.17
N GLU A 352 28.40 18.78 17.81
CA GLU A 352 28.09 20.20 18.08
C GLU A 352 29.19 20.87 18.94
N GLU A 353 29.74 20.15 19.92
CA GLU A 353 30.84 20.63 20.77
C GLU A 353 32.17 20.75 20.00
N GLU A 354 32.53 19.74 19.20
CA GLU A 354 33.71 19.76 18.33
C GLU A 354 33.67 20.93 17.33
N GLU A 355 32.50 21.17 16.72
CA GLU A 355 32.28 22.31 15.81
C GLU A 355 32.42 23.65 16.54
N ALA A 356 31.88 23.77 17.76
CA ALA A 356 32.01 24.97 18.57
C ALA A 356 33.47 25.28 18.92
N PHE A 357 34.25 24.27 19.31
CA PHE A 357 35.69 24.41 19.56
C PHE A 357 36.45 24.85 18.31
N PHE A 358 36.16 24.22 17.17
CA PHE A 358 36.76 24.56 15.88
C PHE A 358 36.50 26.01 15.50
N LEU A 359 35.24 26.47 15.59
CA LEU A 359 34.87 27.85 15.27
C LEU A 359 35.53 28.86 16.22
N HIS A 360 35.60 28.55 17.52
CA HIS A 360 36.27 29.42 18.50
C HIS A 360 37.78 29.53 18.25
N HIS A 361 38.44 28.41 17.96
CA HIS A 361 39.87 28.38 17.65
C HIS A 361 40.18 29.16 16.37
N ASN A 362 39.34 29.01 15.33
CA ASN A 362 39.45 29.82 14.11
C ASN A 362 39.27 31.32 14.40
N ALA A 363 38.32 31.69 15.25
CA ALA A 363 38.09 33.09 15.61
C ALA A 363 39.29 33.70 16.35
N LYS A 364 39.92 32.93 17.26
CA LYS A 364 41.17 33.32 17.93
C LYS A 364 42.32 33.51 16.95
N LYS A 365 42.51 32.55 16.05
CA LYS A 365 43.54 32.61 14.99
C LYS A 365 43.36 33.81 14.08
N MET A 366 42.12 34.16 13.71
CA MET A 366 41.81 35.36 12.93
C MET A 366 42.11 36.67 13.66
N ARG A 367 42.09 36.66 15.00
CA ARG A 367 42.44 37.82 15.84
C ARG A 367 43.93 37.90 16.22
N GLY A 368 44.75 36.92 15.84
CA GLY A 368 46.16 36.84 16.24
C GLY A 368 46.34 36.52 17.73
N GLU A 369 45.32 35.95 18.36
CA GLU A 369 45.34 35.45 19.74
C GLU A 369 45.74 33.97 19.69
N GLU A 370 47.04 33.64 19.68
CA GLU A 370 47.49 32.24 19.81
C GLU A 370 47.39 31.73 21.25
#